data_AF-A0A7C7XIQ5-F1
#
_entry.id   AF-A0A7C7XIQ5-F1
#
_cell.length_a   1.000
_cell.length_b   1.000
_cell.length_c   1.000
_cell.angle_alpha   90.00
_cell.angle_beta   90.00
_cell.angle_gamma   90.00
#
_symmetry.space_group_name_H-M   'P 1'
#
loop_
_entity.id
_entity.type
_entity.pdbx_description
1 polymer ?
#
loop_
_entity_poly.entity_id
_entity_poly.type
_entity_poly.pdbx_seq_one_letter_code
_entity_poly.pdbx_strand_id
1 'polypeptide(L)'
;MLTERHKVLQSRIPLVPPAEGACFGQPTDWWFPVRRRSTTRVVVTGTRKNSKKAREICQGCPSRGPCLEYSLHYEPLGIWGGLDEGERALLRRARKIDAIRAEKVYIPRLGTRSSNGPR
;
A
#
# COMPACT_ATOMS: atom_id res chain seq x y z
N MET A 1 -20.70 -6.92 3.95
CA MET A 1 -20.38 -8.20 4.61
C MET A 1 -19.19 -8.82 3.87
N LEU A 2 -18.14 -9.25 4.58
CA LEU A 2 -16.95 -9.88 3.95
C LEU A 2 -17.31 -11.32 3.52
N THR A 3 -16.89 -11.73 2.33
CA THR A 3 -17.12 -13.10 1.83
C THR A 3 -16.30 -14.11 2.64
N GLU A 4 -16.71 -15.39 2.64
CA GLU A 4 -15.97 -16.47 3.33
C GLU A 4 -14.51 -16.56 2.86
N ARG A 5 -14.27 -16.35 1.55
CA ARG A 5 -12.91 -16.28 0.99
C ARG A 5 -12.09 -15.13 1.59
N HIS A 6 -12.70 -13.97 1.84
CA HIS A 6 -12.03 -12.84 2.47
C HIS A 6 -11.72 -13.10 3.94
N LYS A 7 -12.60 -13.75 4.69
CA LYS A 7 -12.35 -14.13 6.09
C LYS A 7 -11.14 -15.07 6.22
N VAL A 8 -10.99 -16.04 5.31
CA VAL A 8 -9.86 -16.99 5.29
C VAL A 8 -8.53 -16.31 4.92
N LEU A 9 -8.55 -15.29 4.05
CA LEU A 9 -7.33 -14.55 3.72
C LEU A 9 -6.86 -13.67 4.90
N GLN A 10 -7.79 -13.04 5.62
CA GLN A 10 -7.50 -12.23 6.79
C GLN A 10 -6.91 -13.02 7.96
N SER A 11 -7.22 -14.33 8.07
CA SER A 11 -6.62 -15.19 9.10
C SER A 11 -5.20 -15.64 8.78
N ARG A 12 -4.78 -15.58 7.51
CA ARG A 12 -3.44 -15.99 7.05
C ARG A 12 -2.48 -14.82 6.84
N ILE A 13 -3.00 -13.66 6.47
CA ILE A 13 -2.20 -12.47 6.18
C ILE A 13 -2.65 -11.35 7.12
N PRO A 14 -1.76 -10.87 8.00
CA PRO A 14 -2.08 -9.82 8.96
C PRO A 14 -2.73 -8.60 8.28
N LEU A 15 -3.76 -8.02 8.92
CA LEU A 15 -4.39 -6.78 8.48
C LEU A 15 -3.52 -5.53 8.72
N VAL A 16 -2.32 -5.71 9.26
CA VAL A 16 -1.34 -4.67 9.49
C VAL A 16 -0.07 -4.98 8.70
N PRO A 17 0.57 -3.99 8.09
CA PRO A 17 1.87 -4.21 7.46
C PRO A 17 2.93 -4.55 8.51
N PRO A 18 4.05 -5.16 8.12
CA PRO A 18 5.16 -5.43 9.03
C PRO A 18 5.59 -4.18 9.81
N ALA A 19 5.76 -4.33 11.13
CA ALA A 19 6.10 -3.24 12.04
C ALA A 19 7.54 -2.71 11.87
N GLU A 20 8.39 -3.43 11.12
CA GLU A 20 9.79 -3.10 10.87
C GLU A 20 10.03 -2.96 9.36
N GLY A 21 10.48 -1.79 8.92
CA GLY A 21 10.65 -1.48 7.52
C GLY A 21 11.68 -0.37 7.34
N ALA A 22 12.57 -0.52 6.36
CA ALA A 22 13.61 0.47 6.06
C ALA A 22 13.04 1.83 5.59
N CYS A 23 11.74 1.91 5.33
CA CYS A 23 11.03 3.15 5.00
C CYS A 23 10.71 4.03 6.22
N PHE A 24 10.82 3.52 7.45
CA PHE A 24 10.54 4.34 8.63
C PHE A 24 11.48 5.54 8.72
N GLY A 25 10.91 6.70 9.04
CA GLY A 25 11.62 7.98 9.12
C GLY A 25 11.92 8.63 7.76
N GLN A 26 11.59 7.98 6.63
CA GLN A 26 11.78 8.55 5.30
C GLN A 26 10.54 9.37 4.85
N PRO A 27 10.69 10.32 3.91
CA PRO A 27 9.57 11.08 3.38
C PRO A 27 8.51 10.17 2.72
N THR A 28 7.27 10.26 3.18
CA THR A 28 6.17 9.40 2.70
C THR A 28 5.86 9.61 1.21
N ASP A 29 6.10 10.82 0.69
CA ASP A 29 5.86 11.17 -0.72
C ASP A 29 6.78 10.42 -1.71
N TRP A 30 7.84 9.76 -1.22
CA TRP A 30 8.66 8.87 -2.04
C TRP A 30 7.93 7.58 -2.39
N TRP A 31 7.13 7.04 -1.46
CA TRP A 31 6.31 5.84 -1.67
C TRP A 31 4.90 6.17 -2.19
N PHE A 32 4.37 7.33 -1.81
CA PHE A 32 3.04 7.79 -2.16
C PHE A 32 3.13 9.19 -2.79
N PRO A 33 3.55 9.31 -4.06
CA PRO A 33 3.62 10.60 -4.73
C PRO A 33 2.22 11.22 -4.75
N VAL A 34 2.04 12.31 -4.00
CA VAL A 34 0.72 12.90 -3.79
C VAL A 34 0.15 13.37 -5.12
N ARG A 35 -1.00 12.84 -5.50
CA ARG A 35 -1.82 13.36 -6.59
C ARG A 35 -2.86 14.31 -5.99
N ARG A 36 -2.54 15.59 -5.83
CA ARG A 36 -3.54 16.58 -5.42
C ARG A 36 -4.44 16.89 -6.60
N ARG A 37 -5.73 16.64 -6.49
CA ARG A 37 -6.72 17.22 -7.40
C ARG A 37 -6.97 18.66 -6.99
N SER A 38 -6.57 19.63 -7.81
CA SER A 38 -7.29 20.90 -7.87
C SER A 38 -8.53 20.71 -8.75
N THR A 39 -9.47 21.65 -8.70
CA THR A 39 -10.68 21.67 -9.52
C THR A 39 -10.39 21.60 -11.03
N THR A 40 -9.19 22.00 -11.47
CA THR A 40 -8.78 22.04 -12.88
C THR A 40 -7.59 21.16 -13.24
N ARG A 41 -6.80 20.66 -12.27
CA ARG A 41 -5.60 19.88 -12.58
C ARG A 41 -5.18 18.93 -11.46
N VAL A 42 -4.64 17.78 -11.85
CA VAL A 42 -3.91 16.90 -10.93
C VAL A 42 -2.47 17.39 -10.80
N VAL A 43 -2.09 17.88 -9.63
CA VAL A 43 -0.70 18.20 -9.27
C VAL A 43 -0.08 16.97 -8.63
N VAL A 44 0.96 16.42 -9.24
CA VAL A 44 1.74 15.32 -8.67
C VAL A 44 2.95 15.90 -7.94
N THR A 45 2.98 15.83 -6.61
CA THR A 45 4.07 16.44 -5.81
C THR A 45 5.24 15.49 -5.56
N GLY A 46 5.20 14.26 -6.08
CA GLY A 46 6.33 13.31 -6.02
C GLY A 46 6.98 13.11 -7.39
N THR A 47 8.32 13.17 -7.42
CA THR A 47 9.08 13.03 -8.68
C THR A 47 9.41 11.56 -8.98
N ARG A 48 9.71 11.24 -10.25
CA ARG A 48 10.23 9.91 -10.62
C ARG A 48 11.52 9.52 -9.85
N LYS A 49 12.34 10.51 -9.46
CA LYS A 49 13.53 10.30 -8.63
C LYS A 49 13.17 9.80 -7.23
N ASN A 50 12.11 10.35 -6.63
CA ASN A 50 11.62 9.94 -5.32
C ASN A 50 11.12 8.48 -5.36
N SER A 51 10.37 8.11 -6.41
CA SER A 51 9.93 6.72 -6.61
C SER A 51 11.09 5.75 -6.84
N LYS A 52 12.18 6.16 -7.52
CA LYS A 52 13.38 5.33 -7.65
C LYS A 52 14.03 5.09 -6.29
N LYS A 53 14.19 6.15 -5.48
CA LYS A 53 14.77 6.05 -4.14
C LYS A 53 13.96 5.15 -3.21
N ALA A 54 12.63 5.23 -3.26
CA ALA A 54 11.74 4.33 -2.52
C ALA A 54 11.97 2.86 -2.90
N ARG A 55 12.08 2.55 -4.21
CA ARG A 55 12.36 1.18 -4.67
C ARG A 55 13.71 0.66 -4.17
N GLU A 56 14.76 1.47 -4.24
CA GLU A 56 16.10 1.11 -3.74
C GLU A 56 16.06 0.75 -2.25
N ILE A 57 15.37 1.56 -1.43
CA ILE A 57 15.21 1.29 0.00
C ILE A 57 14.44 -0.01 0.23
N CYS A 58 13.37 -0.25 -0.53
CA CYS A 58 12.60 -1.49 -0.42
C CYS A 58 13.41 -2.74 -0.82
N GLN A 59 14.35 -2.64 -1.76
CA GLN A 59 15.15 -3.79 -2.21
C GLN A 59 16.03 -4.37 -1.10
N GLY A 60 16.58 -3.51 -0.22
CA GLY A 60 17.37 -3.92 0.94
C GLY A 60 16.56 -4.10 2.24
N CYS A 61 15.24 -3.99 2.19
CA CYS A 61 14.40 -4.02 3.38
C CYS A 61 14.18 -5.46 3.88
N PRO A 62 14.42 -5.76 5.18
CA PRO A 62 14.26 -7.12 5.71
C PRO A 62 12.81 -7.63 5.62
N SER A 63 11.84 -6.72 5.70
CA SER A 63 10.41 -7.05 5.61
C SER A 63 9.84 -7.02 4.19
N ARG A 64 10.68 -6.94 3.14
CA ARG A 64 10.23 -6.78 1.75
C ARG A 64 9.19 -7.83 1.31
N GLY A 65 9.43 -9.10 1.61
CA GLY A 65 8.52 -10.21 1.26
C GLY A 65 7.16 -10.09 1.95
N PRO A 66 7.12 -10.05 3.29
CA PRO A 66 5.88 -9.83 4.04
C PRO A 66 5.13 -8.53 3.66
N CYS A 67 5.87 -7.44 3.42
CA CYS A 67 5.32 -6.16 2.98
C CYS A 67 4.66 -6.25 1.59
N LEU A 68 5.32 -6.93 0.64
CA LEU A 68 4.75 -7.18 -0.67
C LEU A 68 3.47 -8.01 -0.54
N GLU A 69 3.51 -9.12 0.20
CA GLU A 69 2.35 -10.00 0.36
C GLU A 69 1.17 -9.24 0.96
N TYR A 70 1.36 -8.53 2.08
CA TYR A 70 0.36 -7.64 2.67
C TYR A 70 -0.27 -6.70 1.61
N SER A 71 0.59 -6.01 0.84
CA SER A 71 0.12 -5.01 -0.11
C SER A 71 -0.68 -5.58 -1.27
N LEU A 72 -0.45 -6.83 -1.68
CA LEU A 72 -1.22 -7.47 -2.75
C LEU A 72 -2.70 -7.60 -2.36
N HIS A 73 -2.99 -7.80 -1.08
CA HIS A 73 -4.37 -7.94 -0.59
C HIS A 73 -4.98 -6.61 -0.17
N TYR A 74 -4.22 -5.71 0.46
CA TYR A 74 -4.83 -4.58 1.18
C TYR A 74 -4.50 -3.19 0.61
N GLU A 75 -3.44 -3.05 -0.22
CA GLU A 75 -2.89 -1.73 -0.56
C GLU A 75 -2.82 -1.47 -2.08
N PRO A 76 -3.86 -0.84 -2.66
CA PRO A 76 -3.92 -0.61 -4.10
C PRO A 76 -2.95 0.47 -4.58
N LEU A 77 -2.51 1.38 -3.71
CA LEU A 77 -1.76 2.58 -4.08
C LEU A 77 -0.30 2.56 -3.60
N GLY A 78 0.54 3.39 -4.21
CA GLY A 78 1.93 3.62 -3.83
C GLY A 78 2.89 2.46 -4.15
N ILE A 79 4.11 2.56 -3.65
CA ILE A 79 5.17 1.53 -3.76
C ILE A 79 5.15 0.66 -2.51
N TRP A 80 5.17 -0.66 -2.68
CA TRP A 80 5.20 -1.63 -1.59
C TRP A 80 6.08 -2.81 -1.96
N GLY A 81 6.90 -3.29 -1.02
CA GLY A 81 7.81 -4.41 -1.30
C GLY A 81 8.76 -4.20 -2.49
N GLY A 82 8.97 -2.94 -2.89
CA GLY A 82 9.79 -2.55 -4.03
C GLY A 82 9.08 -2.52 -5.37
N LEU A 83 7.76 -2.75 -5.40
CA LEU A 83 6.94 -2.76 -6.60
C LEU A 83 5.93 -1.61 -6.57
N ASP A 84 5.68 -0.99 -7.72
CA ASP A 84 4.66 0.03 -7.89
C ASP A 84 3.25 -0.56 -8.07
N GLU A 85 2.25 0.31 -8.20
CA GLU A 85 0.83 -0.05 -8.34
C GLU A 85 0.58 -0.97 -9.54
N GLY A 86 1.23 -0.69 -10.68
CA GLY A 86 1.05 -1.41 -11.93
C GLY A 86 1.70 -2.78 -11.89
N GLU A 87 2.92 -2.86 -11.36
CA GLU A 87 3.64 -4.12 -11.15
C GLU A 87 2.87 -5.04 -10.18
N ARG A 88 2.33 -4.49 -9.08
CA ARG A 88 1.48 -5.24 -8.17
C ARG A 88 0.15 -5.65 -8.81
N ALA A 89 -0.45 -4.83 -9.68
CA ALA A 89 -1.66 -5.21 -10.40
C ALA A 89 -1.43 -6.42 -11.32
N LEU A 90 -0.27 -6.50 -11.98
CA LEU A 90 0.13 -7.68 -12.76
C LEU A 90 0.25 -8.93 -11.86
N LEU A 91 0.90 -8.80 -10.71
CA LEU A 91 1.04 -9.91 -9.75
C LEU A 91 -0.31 -10.36 -9.18
N ARG A 92 -1.20 -9.43 -8.84
CA ARG A 92 -2.56 -9.76 -8.38
C ARG A 92 -3.33 -10.56 -9.42
N ARG A 93 -3.29 -10.14 -10.69
CA ARG A 93 -3.92 -10.89 -11.80
C ARG A 93 -3.33 -12.28 -11.94
N ALA A 94 -2.00 -12.40 -11.92
CA ALA A 94 -1.31 -13.69 -12.04
C ALA A 94 -1.67 -14.65 -10.89
N ARG A 95 -1.80 -14.12 -9.66
CA ARG A 95 -2.13 -14.90 -8.45
C ARG A 95 -3.63 -15.00 -8.17
N LYS A 96 -4.49 -14.42 -9.02
CA LYS A 96 -5.95 -14.33 -8.82
C LYS A 96 -6.32 -13.76 -7.45
N ILE A 97 -5.61 -12.70 -7.04
CA ILE A 97 -5.85 -11.97 -5.79
C ILE A 97 -6.78 -10.80 -6.09
N ASP A 98 -7.93 -10.80 -5.44
CA ASP A 98 -8.82 -9.65 -5.40
C ASP A 98 -8.34 -8.72 -4.28
N ALA A 99 -7.88 -7.52 -4.63
CA ALA A 99 -7.46 -6.54 -3.63
C ALA A 99 -8.67 -6.11 -2.80
N ILE A 100 -8.65 -6.42 -1.51
CA ILE A 100 -9.66 -6.01 -0.54
C ILE A 100 -9.25 -4.66 0.00
N ARG A 101 -9.93 -3.61 -0.44
CA ARG A 101 -9.87 -2.34 0.30
C ARG A 101 -10.82 -2.46 1.47
N ALA A 102 -10.28 -2.71 2.67
CA ALA A 102 -11.08 -2.71 3.89
C ALA A 102 -11.82 -1.38 4.00
N GLU A 103 -13.15 -1.38 4.12
CA GLU A 103 -13.95 -0.15 4.22
C GLU A 103 -13.54 0.69 5.45
N LYS A 104 -13.12 0.01 6.51
CA LYS A 104 -12.65 0.58 7.77
C LYS A 104 -11.26 0.04 8.09
N VAL A 105 -10.34 0.92 8.45
CA VAL A 105 -8.96 0.60 8.86
C VAL A 105 -8.72 1.10 10.26
N TYR A 106 -8.13 0.29 11.13
CA TYR A 106 -7.69 0.73 12.45
C TYR A 106 -6.30 1.37 12.33
N ILE A 107 -6.21 2.65 12.65
CA ILE A 107 -4.95 3.38 12.68
C ILE A 107 -4.55 3.59 14.15
N PRO A 108 -3.38 3.09 14.58
CA PRO A 108 -2.90 3.33 15.93
C PRO A 108 -2.95 4.83 16.28
N ARG A 109 -3.44 5.16 17.48
CA ARG A 109 -3.67 6.53 18.00
C ARG A 109 -4.80 7.34 17.33
N LEU A 110 -5.28 6.95 16.15
CA LEU A 110 -6.35 7.66 15.45
C LEU A 110 -7.69 6.91 15.44
N GLY A 111 -7.70 5.66 15.89
CA GLY A 111 -8.88 4.80 15.91
C GLY A 111 -9.27 4.27 14.54
N THR A 112 -10.49 3.75 14.42
CA THR A 112 -11.02 3.24 13.15
C THR A 112 -11.37 4.40 12.21
N ARG A 113 -10.81 4.41 11.00
CA ARG A 113 -11.08 5.40 9.95
C ARG A 113 -11.67 4.75 8.71
N SER A 114 -12.51 5.50 7.99
CA SER A 114 -12.93 5.11 6.64
C SER A 114 -11.70 5.08 5.74
N SER A 115 -11.46 3.97 5.04
CA SER A 115 -10.37 3.90 4.08
C SER A 115 -10.58 4.86 2.92
N ASN A 116 -11.83 5.25 2.63
CA ASN A 116 -12.22 6.11 1.52
C ASN A 116 -11.92 7.60 1.69
N GLY A 117 -11.32 8.03 2.81
CA GLY A 117 -11.00 9.43 3.07
C GLY A 117 -12.24 10.33 3.15
N PRO A 118 -12.08 11.62 3.50
CA PRO A 118 -13.14 12.61 3.31
C PRO A 118 -13.37 12.79 1.79
N ARG A 119 -14.65 12.80 1.37
CA ARG A 119 -15.02 13.17 0.00
C ARG A 119 -14.69 14.63 -0.27
#